data_AF-A0A4Q6BB19-F1
#
_entry.id   AF-A0A4Q6BB19-F1
#
_cell.length_a   1.000
_cell.length_b   1.000
_cell.length_c   1.000
_cell.angle_alpha   90.00
_cell.angle_beta   90.00
_cell.angle_gamma   90.00
#
_symmetry.space_group_name_H-M   'P 1'
#
loop_
_entity.id
_entity.type
_entity.pdbx_description
1 polymer ?
#
loop_
_entity_poly.entity_id
_entity_poly.type
_entity_poly.pdbx_seq_one_letter_code
_entity_poly.pdbx_strand_id
1 'polypeptide(L)'
;MKLAWFKTPFSTETKDSVESGMTIIEILIVIALIGTIMTIIMTNVLDKNDQAKVDLTSVQERKIAENLDLFKVHMGRYPKTEQGLKALLEAPEVSNKWRGPYTELEKLSDPWSQEFKYEALTANSYHITSAGPDGEFGNADDISYPVAKAGEDLPKSFELNVGKPEERTREEQEKIQNGEQ
;
A
#
# COMPACT_ATOMS: atom_id res chain seq x y z
N MET A 1 47.02 -73.34 7.64
CA MET A 1 45.97 -73.93 6.76
C MET A 1 44.94 -72.84 6.51
N LYS A 2 44.96 -72.22 5.32
CA LYS A 2 44.06 -71.12 4.92
C LYS A 2 42.82 -71.73 4.27
N LEU A 3 41.62 -71.44 4.78
CA LEU A 3 40.36 -71.76 4.11
C LEU A 3 39.74 -70.46 3.62
N ALA A 4 39.81 -70.26 2.31
CA ALA A 4 39.22 -69.16 1.59
C ALA A 4 37.70 -69.34 1.53
N TRP A 5 37.01 -68.76 2.49
CA TRP A 5 35.59 -68.44 2.38
C TRP A 5 35.50 -66.99 1.93
N PHE A 6 35.13 -66.76 0.68
CA PHE A 6 34.16 -65.77 0.22
C PHE A 6 34.48 -65.39 -1.24
N LYS A 7 33.71 -65.93 -2.19
CA LYS A 7 33.50 -65.26 -3.48
C LYS A 7 32.19 -65.73 -4.08
N THR A 8 31.10 -65.06 -3.72
CA THR A 8 29.90 -65.04 -4.57
C THR A 8 30.14 -64.03 -5.69
N PRO A 9 30.11 -64.41 -6.97
CA PRO A 9 30.00 -63.42 -8.04
C PRO A 9 28.59 -62.84 -7.98
N PHE A 10 28.46 -61.56 -7.64
CA PHE A 10 27.22 -60.83 -7.87
C PHE A 10 27.19 -60.51 -9.37
N SER A 11 26.44 -61.30 -10.13
CA SER A 11 26.16 -61.01 -11.54
C SER A 11 25.17 -59.85 -11.57
N THR A 12 25.67 -58.64 -11.82
CA THR A 12 24.82 -57.50 -12.18
C THR A 12 24.23 -57.80 -13.56
N GLU A 13 22.98 -58.22 -13.59
CA GLU A 13 22.19 -58.23 -14.82
C GLU A 13 21.96 -56.76 -15.21
N THR A 14 22.81 -56.22 -16.08
CA THR A 14 22.59 -54.93 -16.70
C THR A 14 21.43 -55.10 -17.66
N LYS A 15 20.23 -54.77 -17.19
CA LYS A 15 19.09 -54.54 -18.06
C LYS A 15 19.50 -53.39 -18.99
N ASP A 16 19.75 -53.70 -20.26
CA ASP A 16 19.98 -52.69 -21.28
C ASP A 16 18.75 -51.78 -21.29
N SER A 17 18.89 -50.61 -20.67
CA SER A 17 17.94 -49.53 -20.82
C SER A 17 18.06 -49.10 -22.26
N VAL A 18 17.05 -49.45 -23.06
CA VAL A 18 16.90 -48.95 -24.44
C VAL A 18 16.90 -47.43 -24.34
N GLU A 19 18.03 -46.80 -24.62
CA GLU A 19 18.12 -45.35 -24.80
C GLU A 19 17.32 -45.00 -26.05
N SER A 20 16.04 -44.72 -25.86
CA SER A 20 15.22 -44.10 -26.87
C SER A 20 15.64 -42.64 -26.96
N GLY A 21 16.27 -42.28 -28.09
CA GLY A 21 16.61 -40.89 -28.38
C GLY A 21 15.36 -40.03 -28.40
N MET A 22 15.43 -38.85 -27.75
CA MET A 22 14.35 -37.88 -27.76
C MET A 22 14.11 -37.39 -29.19
N THR A 23 12.84 -37.33 -29.60
CA THR A 23 12.49 -36.88 -30.94
C THR A 23 12.53 -35.36 -31.04
N ILE A 24 12.87 -34.82 -32.22
CA ILE A 24 12.87 -33.36 -32.45
C ILE A 24 11.47 -32.78 -32.23
N ILE A 25 10.43 -33.52 -32.62
CA ILE A 25 9.03 -33.09 -32.46
C ILE A 25 8.62 -32.92 -30.99
N GLU A 26 9.18 -33.72 -30.09
CA GLU A 26 8.91 -33.65 -28.66
C GLU A 26 9.45 -32.34 -28.05
N ILE A 27 10.67 -31.96 -28.43
CA ILE A 27 11.25 -30.66 -28.03
C ILE A 27 10.49 -29.49 -28.66
N LEU A 28 10.02 -29.62 -29.91
CA LEU A 28 9.22 -28.58 -30.57
C LEU A 28 7.89 -28.32 -29.85
N ILE A 29 7.19 -29.37 -29.43
CA ILE A 29 5.92 -29.24 -28.68
C ILE A 29 6.18 -28.59 -27.31
N VAL A 30 7.25 -28.99 -26.61
CA VAL A 30 7.59 -28.43 -25.29
C VAL A 30 7.87 -26.93 -25.37
N ILE A 31 8.67 -26.49 -26.35
CA ILE A 31 8.98 -25.07 -26.54
C ILE A 31 7.73 -24.29 -26.95
N ALA A 32 6.86 -24.87 -27.78
CA ALA A 32 5.58 -24.26 -28.15
C ALA A 32 4.66 -24.09 -26.92
N LEU A 33 4.59 -25.07 -26.03
CA LEU A 33 3.79 -25.01 -24.81
C LEU A 33 4.35 -23.99 -23.81
N ILE A 34 5.66 -23.96 -23.60
CA ILE A 34 6.30 -22.95 -22.75
C ILE A 34 6.04 -21.55 -23.32
N GLY A 35 6.22 -21.35 -24.63
CA GLY A 35 5.91 -20.07 -25.29
C GLY A 35 4.46 -19.64 -25.11
N THR A 36 3.52 -20.59 -25.14
CA THR A 36 2.09 -20.32 -24.95
C THR A 36 1.72 -20.03 -23.49
N ILE A 37 2.35 -20.69 -22.51
CA ILE A 37 2.09 -20.41 -21.09
C ILE A 37 2.67 -19.04 -20.73
N MET A 38 3.83 -18.68 -21.28
CA MET A 38 4.49 -17.40 -21.04
C MET A 38 3.62 -16.19 -21.45
N THR A 39 2.74 -16.33 -22.45
CA THR A 39 1.83 -15.23 -22.85
C THR A 39 0.70 -14.98 -21.84
N ILE A 40 0.34 -16.00 -21.04
CA ILE A 40 -0.76 -15.93 -20.06
C ILE A 40 -0.27 -15.45 -18.69
N ILE A 41 1.05 -15.29 -18.49
CA ILE A 41 1.62 -14.71 -17.27
C ILE A 41 1.51 -13.18 -17.31
N MET A 42 0.27 -12.68 -17.37
CA MET A 42 -0.08 -11.28 -17.20
C MET A 42 -1.49 -11.23 -16.62
N THR A 43 -1.61 -11.72 -15.38
CA THR A 43 -2.83 -11.48 -14.61
C THR A 43 -2.52 -10.41 -13.59
N ASN A 44 -3.12 -9.25 -13.80
CA ASN A 44 -3.06 -8.10 -12.92
C ASN A 44 -3.52 -8.50 -11.51
N VAL A 45 -2.57 -8.72 -10.61
CA VAL A 45 -2.82 -8.93 -9.17
C VAL A 45 -3.14 -7.60 -8.45
N LEU A 46 -3.05 -6.47 -9.17
CA LEU A 46 -3.06 -5.13 -8.59
C LEU A 46 -4.48 -4.63 -8.27
N ASP A 47 -5.45 -4.79 -9.18
CA ASP A 47 -6.72 -4.05 -9.11
C ASP A 47 -7.68 -4.49 -7.98
N LYS A 48 -7.64 -5.77 -7.57
CA LYS A 48 -8.43 -6.26 -6.42
C LYS A 48 -7.77 -5.96 -5.07
N ASN A 49 -6.51 -5.57 -5.09
CA ASN A 49 -5.78 -5.21 -3.90
C ASN A 49 -6.17 -3.80 -3.45
N ASP A 50 -6.50 -2.90 -4.37
CA ASP A 50 -6.65 -1.48 -4.05
C ASP A 50 -7.84 -1.17 -3.15
N GLN A 51 -9.01 -1.79 -3.35
CA GLN A 51 -10.14 -1.59 -2.42
C GLN A 51 -9.84 -2.15 -1.02
N ALA A 52 -9.21 -3.32 -0.94
CA ALA A 52 -8.80 -3.88 0.34
C ALA A 52 -7.75 -3.01 1.04
N LYS A 53 -6.84 -2.39 0.27
CA LYS A 53 -5.88 -1.41 0.79
C LYS A 53 -6.58 -0.15 1.28
N VAL A 54 -7.55 0.40 0.56
CA VAL A 54 -8.35 1.55 1.00
C VAL A 54 -9.03 1.26 2.35
N ASP A 55 -9.65 0.08 2.49
CA ASP A 55 -10.26 -0.35 3.76
C ASP A 55 -9.22 -0.49 4.88
N LEU A 56 -8.05 -1.07 4.58
CA LEU A 56 -6.94 -1.20 5.54
C LEU A 56 -6.40 0.17 5.97
N THR A 57 -6.25 1.12 5.05
CA THR A 57 -5.86 2.50 5.35
C THR A 57 -6.86 3.15 6.30
N SER A 58 -8.15 3.01 6.03
CA SER A 58 -9.21 3.54 6.90
C SER A 58 -9.15 2.98 8.33
N VAL A 59 -8.77 1.71 8.47
CA VAL A 59 -8.54 1.07 9.77
C VAL A 59 -7.24 1.58 10.42
N GLN A 60 -6.17 1.79 9.66
CA GLN A 60 -4.90 2.31 10.15
C GLN A 60 -5.05 3.75 10.66
N GLU A 61 -5.73 4.64 9.92
CA GLU A 61 -5.98 6.02 10.35
C GLU A 61 -6.73 6.08 11.67
N ARG A 62 -7.74 5.21 11.86
CA ARG A 62 -8.46 5.09 13.13
C ARG A 62 -7.55 4.65 14.28
N LYS A 63 -6.62 3.71 14.04
CA LYS A 63 -5.65 3.31 15.06
C LYS A 63 -4.67 4.43 15.39
N ILE A 64 -4.22 5.19 14.40
CA ILE A 64 -3.38 6.37 14.63
C ILE A 64 -4.15 7.41 15.44
N ALA A 65 -5.43 7.61 15.14
CA ALA A 65 -6.31 8.48 15.92
C ALA A 65 -6.44 8.06 17.39
N GLU A 66 -6.63 6.76 17.66
CA GLU A 66 -6.63 6.21 19.02
C GLU A 66 -5.31 6.48 19.76
N ASN A 67 -4.18 6.34 19.07
CA ASN A 67 -2.85 6.63 19.64
C ASN A 67 -2.66 8.13 19.91
N LEU A 68 -3.17 9.00 19.04
CA LEU A 68 -3.18 10.45 19.25
C LEU A 68 -4.05 10.82 20.46
N ASP A 69 -5.17 10.14 20.66
CA ASP A 69 -6.04 10.34 21.82
C ASP A 69 -5.31 9.95 23.12
N LEU A 70 -4.60 8.82 23.13
CA LEU A 70 -3.73 8.44 24.25
C LEU A 70 -2.62 9.46 24.51
N PHE A 71 -1.97 9.96 23.44
CA PHE A 71 -0.99 11.02 23.55
C PHE A 71 -1.60 12.27 24.23
N LYS A 72 -2.80 12.68 23.80
CA LYS A 72 -3.52 13.81 24.39
C LYS A 72 -3.90 13.59 25.84
N VAL A 73 -4.28 12.37 26.24
CA VAL A 73 -4.56 12.04 27.65
C VAL A 73 -3.33 12.29 28.52
N HIS A 74 -2.13 11.96 28.04
CA HIS A 74 -0.90 12.14 28.81
C HIS A 74 -0.33 13.56 28.73
N MET A 75 -0.34 14.17 27.54
CA MET A 75 0.29 15.46 27.27
C MET A 75 -0.68 16.65 27.38
N GLY A 76 -1.98 16.40 27.45
CA GLY A 76 -3.06 17.40 27.51
C GLY A 76 -3.40 18.07 26.16
N ARG A 77 -2.70 17.71 25.08
CA ARG A 77 -2.87 18.25 23.72
C ARG A 77 -2.41 17.24 22.69
N TYR A 78 -2.86 17.37 21.45
CA TYR A 78 -2.27 16.63 20.33
C TYR A 78 -0.86 17.17 19.97
N PRO A 79 -0.05 16.39 19.25
CA PRO A 79 1.22 16.86 18.68
C PRO A 79 1.01 18.07 17.78
N LYS A 80 1.99 18.98 17.72
CA LYS A 80 1.94 20.07 16.73
C LYS A 80 2.27 19.55 15.34
N THR A 81 1.88 20.29 14.30
CA THR A 81 2.18 19.94 12.91
C THR A 81 3.69 19.77 12.68
N GLU A 82 4.55 20.57 13.34
CA GLU A 82 6.01 20.45 13.20
C GLU A 82 6.57 19.19 13.86
N GLN A 83 5.88 18.67 14.88
CA GLN A 83 6.24 17.42 15.57
C GLN A 83 5.73 16.20 14.79
N GLY A 84 4.56 16.34 14.14
CA GLY A 84 3.95 15.32 13.30
C GLY A 84 3.62 14.03 14.06
N LEU A 85 3.46 12.94 13.31
CA LEU A 85 3.23 11.60 13.86
C LEU A 85 4.47 11.01 14.56
N LYS A 86 5.66 11.59 14.35
CA LYS A 86 6.89 11.18 15.04
C LYS A 86 6.80 11.34 16.56
N ALA A 87 5.99 12.28 17.04
CA ALA A 87 5.69 12.44 18.46
C ALA A 87 5.01 11.23 19.12
N LEU A 88 4.45 10.31 18.30
CA LEU A 88 3.91 9.04 18.78
C LEU A 88 5.00 7.98 19.00
N LEU A 89 6.14 8.09 18.30
CA LEU A 89 7.29 7.19 18.41
C LEU A 89 8.25 7.65 19.50
N GLU A 90 8.56 8.94 19.51
CA GLU A 90 9.54 9.55 20.41
C GLU A 90 8.97 10.76 21.15
N ALA A 91 9.53 11.05 22.32
CA ALA A 91 9.09 12.18 23.12
C ALA A 91 9.43 13.51 22.41
N PRO A 92 8.44 14.35 22.07
CA PRO A 92 8.68 15.56 21.28
C PRO A 92 9.28 16.72 22.09
N GLU A 93 9.23 16.66 23.41
CA GLU A 93 9.78 17.64 24.36
C GLU A 93 10.33 16.88 25.58
N VAL A 94 11.21 17.53 26.36
CA VAL A 94 11.68 17.00 27.65
C VAL A 94 10.52 17.06 28.65
N SER A 95 9.61 16.09 28.56
CA SER A 95 8.38 16.03 29.34
C SER A 95 8.32 14.72 30.10
N ASN A 96 8.25 14.81 31.43
CA ASN A 96 8.00 13.66 32.31
C ASN A 96 6.59 13.07 32.15
N LYS A 97 5.72 13.72 31.36
CA LYS A 97 4.35 13.28 31.13
C LYS A 97 4.22 12.32 29.95
N TRP A 98 5.18 12.29 29.02
CA TRP A 98 5.14 11.39 27.88
C TRP A 98 5.39 9.95 28.35
N ARG A 99 4.53 9.02 27.92
CA ARG A 99 4.56 7.59 28.31
C ARG A 99 4.58 6.66 27.11
N GLY A 100 5.02 7.16 25.95
CA GLY A 100 5.13 6.35 24.75
C GLY A 100 6.29 5.35 24.81
N PRO A 101 6.59 4.68 23.69
CA PRO A 101 6.00 4.86 22.36
C PRO A 101 4.53 4.43 22.32
N TYR A 102 3.70 5.22 21.62
CA TYR A 102 2.26 4.94 21.45
C TYR A 102 1.99 4.07 20.21
N THR A 103 2.95 3.99 19.30
CA THR A 103 2.84 3.22 18.06
C THR A 103 4.21 2.70 17.62
N GLU A 104 4.22 1.88 16.59
CA GLU A 104 5.42 1.41 15.90
C GLU A 104 5.57 2.16 14.56
N LEU A 105 6.81 2.31 14.08
CA LEU A 105 7.11 3.03 12.83
C LEU A 105 6.36 2.43 11.63
N GLU A 106 6.30 1.10 11.54
CA GLU A 106 5.62 0.37 10.46
C GLU A 106 4.12 0.67 10.36
N LYS A 107 3.51 1.16 11.46
CA LYS A 107 2.08 1.49 11.53
C LYS A 107 1.78 2.93 11.14
N LEU A 108 2.80 3.72 10.79
CA LEU A 108 2.68 5.11 10.34
C LEU A 108 2.80 5.26 8.81
N SER A 109 2.85 4.15 8.09
CA SER A 109 2.79 4.11 6.64
C SER A 109 1.52 3.39 6.19
N ASP A 110 0.97 3.84 5.07
CA ASP A 110 -0.19 3.24 4.44
C ASP A 110 0.17 1.97 3.64
N PRO A 111 -0.81 1.23 3.09
CA PRO A 111 -0.56 0.01 2.31
C PRO A 111 0.16 0.23 0.96
N TRP A 112 0.34 1.48 0.53
CA TRP A 112 1.15 1.87 -0.62
C TRP A 112 2.55 2.36 -0.20
N SER A 113 2.91 2.15 1.07
CA SER A 113 4.19 2.54 1.68
C SER A 113 4.44 4.05 1.69
N GLN A 114 3.37 4.86 1.66
CA GLN A 114 3.45 6.30 1.84
C GLN A 114 3.24 6.65 3.31
N GLU A 115 3.97 7.66 3.81
CA GLU A 115 3.76 8.16 5.17
C GLU A 115 2.45 8.94 5.27
N PHE A 116 1.70 8.74 6.36
CA PHE A 116 0.51 9.55 6.62
C PHE A 116 0.89 11.01 6.86
N LYS A 117 0.18 11.92 6.21
CA LYS A 117 0.30 13.35 6.45
C LYS A 117 -0.56 13.75 7.65
N TYR A 118 0.04 14.43 8.62
CA TYR A 118 -0.66 14.93 9.81
C TYR A 118 -0.66 16.46 9.83
N GLU A 119 -1.83 17.05 10.07
CA GLU A 119 -2.02 18.48 10.21
C GLU A 119 -2.82 18.79 11.48
N ALA A 120 -2.23 19.53 12.42
CA ALA A 120 -2.94 20.01 13.60
C ALA A 120 -3.72 21.29 13.24
N LEU A 121 -5.05 21.22 13.29
CA LEU A 121 -5.92 22.38 13.05
C LEU A 121 -6.01 23.26 14.30
N THR A 122 -6.14 22.61 15.46
CA THR A 122 -6.15 23.26 16.78
C THR A 122 -5.42 22.37 17.79
N ALA A 123 -5.29 22.80 19.05
CA ALA A 123 -4.73 21.96 20.10
C ALA A 123 -5.51 20.65 20.35
N ASN A 124 -6.79 20.62 19.94
CA ASN A 124 -7.74 19.55 20.19
C ASN A 124 -8.38 18.98 18.91
N SER A 125 -7.91 19.36 17.73
CA SER A 125 -8.41 18.86 16.44
C SER A 125 -7.26 18.73 15.46
N TYR A 126 -7.31 17.69 14.65
CA TYR A 126 -6.28 17.33 13.70
C TYR A 126 -6.90 16.67 12.48
N HIS A 127 -6.09 16.55 11.44
CA HIS A 127 -6.39 15.85 10.21
C HIS A 127 -5.24 14.88 9.88
N ILE A 128 -5.59 13.67 9.46
CA ILE A 128 -4.68 12.66 8.94
C ILE A 128 -5.11 12.40 7.50
N THR A 129 -4.16 12.35 6.58
CA THR A 129 -4.41 12.03 5.17
C THR A 129 -3.42 10.97 4.69
N SER A 130 -3.91 9.95 3.99
CA SER A 130 -3.11 9.10 3.11
C SER A 130 -3.28 9.58 1.67
N ALA A 131 -2.19 9.57 0.92
CA ALA A 131 -2.17 9.91 -0.50
C ALA A 131 -2.82 8.84 -1.39
N GLY A 132 -3.26 7.72 -0.82
CA GLY A 132 -4.00 6.71 -1.57
C GLY A 132 -3.15 5.97 -2.62
N PRO A 133 -3.82 5.35 -3.62
CA PRO A 133 -3.18 4.55 -4.64
C PRO A 133 -2.20 5.29 -5.55
N ASP A 134 -2.46 6.58 -5.84
CA ASP A 134 -1.62 7.37 -6.75
C ASP A 134 -0.36 7.93 -6.07
N GLY A 135 -0.36 8.05 -4.74
CA GLY A 135 0.74 8.58 -3.94
C GLY A 135 0.87 10.10 -4.00
N GLU A 136 -0.12 10.82 -4.54
CA GLU A 136 -0.14 12.27 -4.69
C GLU A 136 -1.27 12.91 -3.86
N PHE A 137 -0.89 13.70 -2.85
CA PHE A 137 -1.87 14.45 -2.06
C PHE A 137 -2.61 15.52 -2.86
N GLY A 138 -3.89 15.72 -2.54
CA GLY A 138 -4.75 16.76 -3.10
C GLY A 138 -5.65 16.28 -4.24
N ASN A 139 -5.70 14.97 -4.46
CA ASN A 139 -6.55 14.32 -5.45
C ASN A 139 -7.81 13.72 -4.79
N ALA A 140 -8.70 13.13 -5.60
CA ALA A 140 -9.99 12.61 -5.13
C ALA A 140 -9.90 11.24 -4.44
N ASP A 141 -8.76 10.58 -4.55
CA ASP A 141 -8.44 9.28 -3.97
C ASP A 141 -7.75 9.37 -2.60
N ASP A 142 -7.42 10.59 -2.15
CA ASP A 142 -6.96 10.87 -0.79
C ASP A 142 -7.96 10.32 0.24
N ILE A 143 -7.45 9.52 1.17
CA ILE A 143 -8.21 9.00 2.30
C ILE A 143 -7.89 9.89 3.48
N SER A 144 -8.91 10.35 4.20
CA SER A 144 -8.72 11.26 5.32
C SER A 144 -9.55 10.96 6.56
N TYR A 145 -8.94 11.27 7.71
CA TYR A 145 -9.53 11.15 9.03
C TYR A 145 -9.30 12.41 9.88
N PRO A 146 -10.33 12.95 10.57
CA PRO A 146 -11.74 12.53 10.48
C PRO A 146 -12.30 12.78 9.08
N VAL A 147 -13.19 11.90 8.62
CA VAL A 147 -13.83 12.03 7.31
C VAL A 147 -14.51 13.40 7.25
N ALA A 148 -14.05 14.24 6.32
CA ALA A 148 -14.65 15.55 6.10
C ALA A 148 -16.13 15.37 5.79
N LYS A 149 -17.00 15.80 6.71
CA LYS A 149 -18.44 15.79 6.44
C LYS A 149 -18.71 16.85 5.39
N ALA A 150 -19.52 16.51 4.38
CA ALA A 150 -20.03 17.50 3.44
C ALA A 150 -20.72 18.64 4.22
N GLY A 151 -20.06 19.80 4.31
CA GLY A 151 -20.52 20.98 5.06
C GLY A 151 -19.75 21.34 6.33
N GLU A 152 -18.71 20.59 6.74
CA GLU A 152 -17.70 21.09 7.69
C GLU A 152 -16.58 21.78 6.87
N ASP A 153 -16.36 23.07 7.12
CA ASP A 153 -15.38 23.90 6.42
C ASP A 153 -13.99 23.24 6.44
N LEU A 154 -13.60 22.65 5.31
CA LEU A 154 -12.25 22.16 5.09
C LEU A 154 -11.26 23.31 5.32
N PRO A 155 -10.11 23.07 5.96
CA PRO A 155 -9.06 24.08 6.04
C PRO A 155 -8.69 24.53 4.62
N LYS A 156 -8.52 25.85 4.41
CA LYS A 156 -8.22 26.46 3.10
C LYS A 156 -7.03 25.84 2.36
N SER A 157 -6.15 25.11 3.07
CA SER A 157 -5.06 24.34 2.47
C SER A 157 -5.56 23.22 1.55
N PHE A 158 -6.74 22.67 1.80
CA PHE A 158 -7.40 21.65 0.99
C PHE A 158 -8.22 22.23 -0.18
N GLU A 159 -8.57 23.51 -0.15
CA GLU A 159 -9.32 24.18 -1.23
C GLU A 159 -8.44 24.59 -2.44
N LEU A 160 -7.12 24.44 -2.38
CA LEU A 160 -6.22 24.99 -3.41
C LEU A 160 -6.08 24.13 -4.68
N ASN A 161 -6.60 22.90 -4.73
CA ASN A 161 -6.57 22.08 -5.96
C ASN A 161 -7.82 21.23 -6.21
N VAL A 162 -8.84 21.30 -5.34
CA VAL A 162 -10.14 20.72 -5.65
C VAL A 162 -10.80 21.65 -6.66
N GLY A 163 -10.55 21.40 -7.94
CA GLY A 163 -11.21 22.09 -9.04
C GLY A 163 -12.72 22.00 -8.83
N LYS A 164 -13.31 23.13 -8.42
CA LYS A 164 -14.72 23.30 -8.12
C LYS A 164 -15.56 22.63 -9.22
N PRO A 165 -16.31 21.55 -8.92
CA PRO A 165 -17.03 20.78 -9.93
C PRO A 165 -18.17 21.57 -10.60
N GLU A 166 -18.48 22.77 -10.10
CA GLU A 166 -19.57 23.62 -10.59
C GLU A 166 -19.17 24.69 -11.61
N GLU A 167 -17.88 24.91 -11.90
CA GLU A 167 -17.48 26.03 -12.77
C GLU A 167 -16.98 25.65 -14.17
N ARG A 168 -16.63 24.37 -14.43
CA ARG A 168 -16.23 23.95 -15.79
C ARG A 168 -17.39 23.97 -16.81
N THR A 169 -18.63 23.79 -16.36
CA THR A 169 -19.78 23.63 -17.26
C THR A 169 -20.32 24.95 -17.81
N ARG A 170 -20.00 26.10 -17.20
CA ARG A 170 -20.49 27.42 -17.67
C ARG A 170 -19.63 28.00 -18.79
N GLU A 171 -18.31 27.86 -18.71
CA GLU A 171 -17.42 28.39 -19.76
C GLU A 171 -17.54 27.60 -21.08
N GLU A 172 -17.86 26.30 -21.00
CA GLU A 172 -18.11 25.48 -22.19
C GLU A 172 -19.50 25.75 -22.80
N GLN A 173 -20.51 26.06 -21.96
CA GLN A 173 -21.84 26.45 -22.45
C GLN A 173 -21.88 27.87 -23.04
N GLU A 174 -21.08 28.81 -22.51
CA GLU A 174 -21.01 30.18 -23.03
C GLU A 174 -20.26 30.25 -24.37
N LYS A 175 -19.28 29.36 -24.60
CA LYS A 175 -18.62 29.23 -25.91
C LYS A 175 -19.51 28.58 -26.98
N ILE A 176 -20.41 27.67 -26.60
CA ILE A 176 -21.36 27.07 -27.55
C ILE A 176 -22.48 28.06 -27.91
N GLN A 177 -22.86 28.95 -27.00
CA GLN A 177 -23.91 29.95 -27.24
C GLN A 177 -23.43 31.18 -28.04
N ASN A 178 -22.15 31.52 -27.96
CA ASN A 178 -21.57 32.70 -28.64
C ASN A 178 -20.65 32.34 -29.83
N GLY A 179 -20.68 31.10 -30.31
CA GLY A 179 -19.83 30.56 -31.36
C GLY A 179 -20.54 30.31 -32.69
N GLU A 180 -21.35 31.25 -33.18
CA GLU A 180 -21.68 31.39 -34.60
C GLU A 180 -21.44 32.85 -35.02
N GLN A 181 -20.23 33.16 -35.45
CA GLN A 181 -19.88 33.81 -36.73
C GLN A 181 -18.37 33.91 -36.92
#